data_AF-A0A5S4EV06-F1
#
_entry.id   AF-A0A5S4EV06-F1
#
_cell.length_a   1.000
_cell.length_b   1.000
_cell.length_c   1.000
_cell.angle_alpha   90.00
_cell.angle_beta   90.00
_cell.angle_gamma   90.00
#
_symmetry.space_group_name_H-M   'P 1'
#
loop_
_entity.id
_entity.type
_entity.pdbx_description
1 polymer ?
#
loop_
_entity_poly.entity_id
_entity_poly.type
_entity_poly.pdbx_seq_one_letter_code
_entity_poly.pdbx_strand_id
1 'polypeptide(L)'
;MRKIGLALAGTVLGIGMGSVVLATPALADERACRGTIGAVTLDNVRVPQGARCTLNGTRIKGTLKVEQRATLIARGVKVVGNVQAEGAARVTVAGGSAVGGSVQVKQGGAATVESSRIKADIQLDANGRYLKVNGNRVGGSIQVVGNRGGAEIRRNRVDGNLQCKENRPAPTGGGNIVDGNKEDQCRRF
;
A
#
# COMPACT_ATOMS: atom_id res chain seq x y z
N MET A 1 -49.70 -17.46 44.60
CA MET A 1 -49.09 -17.48 45.95
C MET A 1 -47.97 -16.42 45.95
N ARG A 2 -48.23 -15.23 46.51
CA ARG A 2 -47.59 -14.67 47.74
C ARG A 2 -46.05 -14.59 47.62
N LYS A 3 -45.35 -13.46 47.69
CA LYS A 3 -45.57 -12.20 48.42
C LYS A 3 -44.81 -11.02 47.79
N ILE A 4 -45.41 -9.84 47.95
CA ILE A 4 -44.83 -8.51 47.83
C ILE A 4 -43.81 -8.29 48.98
N GLY A 5 -42.68 -7.65 48.67
CA GLY A 5 -41.76 -7.05 49.64
C GLY A 5 -41.31 -5.69 49.11
N LEU A 6 -41.84 -4.63 49.72
CA LEU A 6 -41.55 -3.22 49.45
C LEU A 6 -40.45 -2.72 50.40
N ALA A 7 -39.90 -1.53 50.09
CA ALA A 7 -39.05 -0.63 50.88
C ALA A 7 -37.53 -0.74 50.57
N LEU A 8 -36.74 0.34 50.40
CA LEU A 8 -36.83 1.72 50.87
C LEU A 8 -36.27 2.72 49.83
N ALA A 9 -36.83 3.92 49.86
CA ALA A 9 -36.36 5.10 49.16
C ALA A 9 -35.01 5.58 49.70
N GLY A 10 -34.09 5.90 48.79
CA GLY A 10 -32.88 6.67 49.06
C GLY A 10 -32.78 7.81 48.05
N THR A 11 -33.24 8.98 48.44
CA THR A 11 -33.10 10.24 47.71
C THR A 11 -31.64 10.68 47.78
N VAL A 12 -30.96 10.73 46.63
CA VAL A 12 -29.77 11.57 46.45
C VAL A 12 -30.07 12.55 45.33
N LEU A 13 -30.29 13.80 45.72
CA LEU A 13 -30.25 14.94 44.81
C LEU A 13 -28.85 15.03 44.19
N GLY A 14 -28.81 15.02 42.86
CA GLY A 14 -27.60 15.25 42.09
C GLY A 14 -27.97 15.47 40.63
N ILE A 15 -28.58 16.61 40.32
CA ILE A 15 -28.76 17.08 38.94
C ILE A 15 -27.38 17.54 38.46
N GLY A 16 -26.60 16.61 37.93
CA GLY A 16 -25.52 16.90 37.02
C GLY A 16 -26.01 16.56 35.62
N MET A 17 -26.38 17.57 34.82
CA MET A 17 -26.49 17.42 33.37
C MET A 17 -25.10 17.15 32.81
N GLY A 18 -24.64 15.90 32.93
CA GLY A 18 -23.45 15.43 32.24
C GLY A 18 -23.77 15.35 30.75
N SER A 19 -23.33 16.35 29.99
CA SER A 19 -23.36 16.31 28.53
C SER A 19 -22.50 15.13 28.07
N VAL A 20 -23.14 14.02 27.69
CA VAL A 20 -22.46 12.92 27.01
C VAL A 20 -22.13 13.43 25.60
N VAL A 21 -20.92 13.96 25.43
CA VAL A 21 -20.36 14.25 24.11
C VAL A 21 -20.12 12.90 23.46
N LEU A 22 -21.06 12.47 22.61
CA LEU A 22 -20.83 11.38 21.67
C LEU A 22 -19.79 11.89 20.67
N ALA A 23 -18.52 11.62 20.95
CA ALA A 23 -17.46 11.78 19.96
C ALA A 23 -17.80 10.87 18.78
N THR A 24 -18.29 11.43 17.69
CA THR A 24 -18.39 10.70 16.43
C THR A 24 -16.97 10.29 16.06
N PRO A 25 -16.69 8.98 15.88
CA PRO A 25 -15.38 8.58 15.39
C PRO A 25 -15.18 9.28 14.05
N ALA A 26 -14.14 10.10 13.95
CA ALA A 26 -13.70 10.66 12.70
C ALA A 26 -13.19 9.50 11.82
N LEU A 27 -14.11 8.85 11.13
CA LEU A 27 -13.80 7.94 10.05
C LEU A 27 -13.08 8.78 9.00
N ALA A 28 -11.76 8.64 8.90
CA ALA A 28 -11.02 9.20 7.77
C ALA A 28 -11.71 8.71 6.50
N ASP A 29 -12.25 9.63 5.70
CA ASP A 29 -13.17 9.30 4.60
C ASP A 29 -12.42 8.44 3.57
N GLU A 30 -12.72 7.13 3.57
CA GLU A 30 -12.06 6.16 2.70
C GLU A 30 -12.80 6.12 1.36
N ARG A 31 -12.15 6.63 0.31
CA ARG A 31 -12.74 6.60 -1.02
C ARG A 31 -12.56 5.24 -1.68
N ALA A 32 -13.67 4.53 -1.87
CA ALA A 32 -13.68 3.34 -2.72
C ALA A 32 -13.54 3.73 -4.22
N CYS A 33 -12.56 3.14 -4.91
CA CYS A 33 -12.31 3.35 -6.33
C CYS A 33 -12.67 2.11 -7.15
N ARG A 34 -13.65 2.25 -8.05
CA ARG A 34 -14.12 1.19 -8.97
C ARG A 34 -14.04 1.60 -10.46
N GLY A 35 -13.31 2.67 -10.75
CA GLY A 35 -13.20 3.24 -12.09
C GLY A 35 -12.01 4.19 -12.18
N THR A 36 -12.17 5.32 -12.86
CA THR A 36 -11.09 6.31 -13.00
C THR A 36 -11.31 7.49 -12.05
N ILE A 37 -10.24 7.93 -11.40
CA ILE A 37 -10.18 9.15 -10.61
C ILE A 37 -9.06 10.03 -11.17
N GLY A 38 -9.38 11.29 -11.44
CA GLY A 38 -8.43 12.28 -11.95
C GLY A 38 -7.61 12.96 -10.85
N ALA A 39 -7.16 14.17 -11.15
CA ALA A 39 -6.35 14.99 -10.25
C ALA A 39 -7.22 15.63 -9.15
N VAL A 40 -7.51 14.84 -8.12
CA VAL A 40 -8.21 15.28 -6.89
C VAL A 40 -7.37 14.92 -5.67
N THR A 41 -7.68 15.54 -4.53
CA THR A 41 -7.08 15.16 -3.24
C THR A 41 -8.07 14.31 -2.45
N LEU A 42 -7.61 13.15 -1.98
CA LEU A 42 -8.35 12.20 -1.17
C LEU A 42 -7.57 11.91 0.11
N ASP A 43 -8.25 11.49 1.18
CA ASP A 43 -7.59 11.07 2.41
C ASP A 43 -7.04 9.65 2.24
N ASN A 44 -7.90 8.64 2.21
CA ASN A 44 -7.52 7.25 1.90
C ASN A 44 -8.22 6.77 0.63
N VAL A 45 -7.59 5.82 -0.07
CA VAL A 45 -8.20 5.17 -1.23
C VAL A 45 -8.18 3.66 -1.04
N ARG A 46 -9.33 3.04 -1.26
CA ARG A 46 -9.46 1.59 -1.30
C ARG A 46 -9.88 1.17 -2.70
N VAL A 47 -9.19 0.20 -3.29
CA VAL A 47 -9.62 -0.49 -4.51
C VAL A 47 -10.24 -1.82 -4.07
N PRO A 48 -11.58 -1.94 -4.09
CA PRO A 48 -12.27 -3.12 -3.56
C PRO A 48 -11.92 -4.40 -4.32
N GLN A 49 -12.16 -5.54 -3.69
CA GLN A 49 -11.94 -6.86 -4.29
C GLN A 49 -12.49 -6.96 -5.72
N GLY A 50 -11.66 -7.46 -6.64
CA GLY A 50 -12.00 -7.66 -8.05
C GLY A 50 -12.23 -6.36 -8.86
N ALA A 51 -12.24 -5.19 -8.22
CA ALA A 51 -12.45 -3.92 -8.90
C ALA A 51 -11.21 -3.48 -9.67
N ARG A 52 -11.42 -2.62 -10.66
CA ARG A 52 -10.36 -1.91 -11.37
C ARG A 52 -10.39 -0.44 -11.01
N CYS A 53 -9.24 0.10 -10.63
CA CYS A 53 -9.07 1.52 -10.34
C CYS A 53 -7.94 2.10 -11.21
N THR A 54 -8.20 3.24 -11.82
CA THR A 54 -7.19 4.06 -12.47
C THR A 54 -7.10 5.41 -11.78
N LEU A 55 -5.93 5.78 -11.29
CA LEU A 55 -5.66 7.07 -10.68
C LEU A 55 -4.71 7.87 -11.58
N ASN A 56 -5.11 9.08 -11.97
CA ASN A 56 -4.32 9.95 -12.84
C ASN A 56 -4.10 11.29 -12.13
N GLY A 57 -2.89 11.54 -11.65
CA GLY A 57 -2.57 12.80 -10.96
C GLY A 57 -3.20 12.96 -9.56
N THR A 58 -3.82 11.91 -9.02
CA THR A 58 -4.49 11.94 -7.72
C THR A 58 -3.49 12.13 -6.58
N ARG A 59 -3.84 12.98 -5.60
CA ARG A 59 -3.10 13.14 -4.34
C ARG A 59 -3.84 12.40 -3.23
N ILE A 60 -3.15 11.51 -2.52
CA ILE A 60 -3.70 10.71 -1.42
C ILE A 60 -2.90 11.07 -0.16
N LYS A 61 -3.56 11.60 0.87
CA LYS A 61 -2.89 12.01 2.12
C LYS A 61 -2.53 10.83 3.02
N GLY A 62 -3.24 9.73 2.89
CA GLY A 62 -3.04 8.50 3.64
C GLY A 62 -2.58 7.35 2.75
N THR A 63 -3.20 6.19 2.96
CA THR A 63 -2.82 4.93 2.33
C THR A 63 -3.71 4.62 1.13
N LEU A 64 -3.11 4.04 0.09
CA LEU A 64 -3.79 3.42 -1.02
C LEU A 64 -3.78 1.91 -0.80
N LYS A 65 -4.93 1.33 -0.47
CA LYS A 65 -5.12 -0.12 -0.26
C LYS A 65 -5.74 -0.76 -1.50
N VAL A 66 -5.14 -1.86 -1.98
CA VAL A 66 -5.63 -2.65 -3.11
C VAL A 66 -5.96 -4.05 -2.62
N GLU A 67 -7.21 -4.46 -2.76
CA GLU A 67 -7.67 -5.74 -2.25
C GLU A 67 -7.44 -6.89 -3.24
N GLN A 68 -7.82 -8.09 -2.79
CA GLN A 68 -7.66 -9.32 -3.53
C GLN A 68 -8.27 -9.23 -4.93
N ARG A 69 -7.57 -9.79 -5.92
CA ARG A 69 -7.97 -9.83 -7.34
C ARG A 69 -8.23 -8.46 -7.96
N ALA A 70 -8.00 -7.36 -7.26
CA ALA A 70 -8.22 -6.02 -7.77
C ALA A 70 -7.06 -5.58 -8.68
N THR A 71 -7.32 -4.58 -9.52
CA THR A 71 -6.33 -3.98 -10.41
C THR A 71 -6.19 -2.50 -10.12
N LEU A 72 -4.98 -2.05 -9.79
CA LEU A 72 -4.63 -0.64 -9.68
C LEU A 72 -3.73 -0.21 -10.84
N ILE A 73 -4.07 0.93 -11.43
CA ILE A 73 -3.21 1.68 -12.36
C ILE A 73 -3.06 3.10 -11.84
N ALA A 74 -1.96 3.41 -11.16
CA ALA A 74 -1.66 4.73 -10.63
C ALA A 74 -0.58 5.41 -11.48
N ARG A 75 -0.91 6.56 -12.08
CA ARG A 75 -0.02 7.36 -12.93
C ARG A 75 0.10 8.78 -12.41
N GLY A 76 1.32 9.24 -12.19
CA GLY A 76 1.62 10.58 -11.69
C GLY A 76 0.95 10.90 -10.35
N VAL A 77 0.72 9.88 -9.50
CA VAL A 77 0.04 10.08 -8.20
C VAL A 77 1.02 10.58 -7.15
N LYS A 78 0.50 11.27 -6.13
CA LYS A 78 1.24 11.59 -4.90
C LYS A 78 0.55 10.94 -3.71
N VAL A 79 1.13 9.87 -3.18
CA VAL A 79 0.67 9.18 -1.99
C VAL A 79 1.57 9.57 -0.82
N VAL A 80 1.03 10.17 0.23
CA VAL A 80 1.83 10.54 1.41
C VAL A 80 2.13 9.31 2.27
N GLY A 81 1.17 8.39 2.40
CA GLY A 81 1.35 7.11 3.07
C GLY A 81 1.90 6.02 2.14
N ASN A 82 1.35 4.81 2.27
CA ASN A 82 1.80 3.61 1.56
C ASN A 82 0.91 3.27 0.37
N VAL A 83 1.44 2.49 -0.56
CA VAL A 83 0.65 1.66 -1.48
C VAL A 83 0.74 0.22 -0.98
N GLN A 84 -0.38 -0.35 -0.57
CA GLN A 84 -0.45 -1.69 0.03
C GLN A 84 -1.38 -2.57 -0.77
N ALA A 85 -0.88 -3.72 -1.22
CA ALA A 85 -1.63 -4.67 -2.00
C ALA A 85 -1.36 -6.10 -1.54
N GLU A 86 -2.41 -6.82 -1.17
CA GLU A 86 -2.34 -8.23 -0.81
C GLU A 86 -3.33 -9.01 -1.67
N GLY A 87 -2.84 -10.01 -2.41
CA GLY A 87 -3.68 -10.80 -3.31
C GLY A 87 -4.15 -10.06 -4.57
N ALA A 88 -3.66 -8.84 -4.84
CA ALA A 88 -4.09 -8.04 -5.98
C ALA A 88 -3.73 -8.69 -7.33
N ALA A 89 -4.61 -8.59 -8.34
CA ALA A 89 -4.35 -9.17 -9.66
C ALA A 89 -3.25 -8.43 -10.43
N ARG A 90 -3.21 -7.09 -10.31
CA ARG A 90 -2.18 -6.24 -10.89
C ARG A 90 -2.07 -4.92 -10.14
N VAL A 91 -0.83 -4.48 -9.88
CA VAL A 91 -0.53 -3.15 -9.36
C VAL A 91 0.44 -2.44 -10.29
N THR A 92 0.13 -1.20 -10.67
CA THR A 92 1.03 -0.34 -11.42
C THR A 92 1.15 1.02 -10.73
N VAL A 93 2.37 1.42 -10.39
CA VAL A 93 2.73 2.74 -9.89
C VAL A 93 3.76 3.31 -10.85
N ALA A 94 3.37 4.32 -11.65
CA ALA A 94 4.18 4.78 -12.77
C ALA A 94 4.04 6.28 -13.04
N GLY A 95 4.74 6.77 -14.07
CA GLY A 95 4.52 8.10 -14.64
C GLY A 95 4.91 9.25 -13.72
N GLY A 96 6.06 9.17 -13.04
CA GLY A 96 6.53 10.22 -12.15
C GLY A 96 5.84 10.24 -10.79
N SER A 97 5.27 9.11 -10.36
CA SER A 97 4.57 9.03 -9.07
C SER A 97 5.52 9.23 -7.89
N ALA A 98 4.98 9.72 -6.78
CA ALA A 98 5.69 9.89 -5.51
C ALA A 98 4.94 9.17 -4.38
N VAL A 99 5.63 8.33 -3.63
CA VAL A 99 5.10 7.60 -2.46
C VAL A 99 5.96 7.96 -1.25
N GLY A 100 5.33 8.55 -0.23
CA GLY A 100 6.00 8.99 1.00
C GLY A 100 6.30 7.85 1.97
N GLY A 101 5.65 6.71 1.81
CA GLY A 101 5.99 5.45 2.47
C GLY A 101 6.55 4.42 1.48
N SER A 102 6.14 3.16 1.66
CA SER A 102 6.56 2.01 0.86
C SER A 102 5.51 1.63 -0.19
N VAL A 103 5.95 0.92 -1.23
CA VAL A 103 5.10 0.17 -2.14
C VAL A 103 5.24 -1.32 -1.81
N GLN A 104 4.15 -1.94 -1.37
CA GLN A 104 4.13 -3.33 -0.92
C GLN A 104 3.11 -4.12 -1.73
N VAL A 105 3.56 -5.14 -2.47
CA VAL A 105 2.69 -6.06 -3.21
C VAL A 105 3.04 -7.49 -2.80
N LYS A 106 2.14 -8.12 -2.05
CA LYS A 106 2.34 -9.45 -1.46
C LYS A 106 1.29 -10.43 -1.98
N GLN A 107 1.70 -11.67 -2.23
CA GLN A 107 0.83 -12.79 -2.61
C GLN A 107 -0.07 -12.45 -3.82
N GLY A 108 0.39 -11.57 -4.70
CA GLY A 108 -0.40 -11.00 -5.80
C GLY A 108 -0.09 -11.63 -7.17
N GLY A 109 -0.61 -10.97 -8.21
CA GLY A 109 -0.35 -11.28 -9.60
C GLY A 109 0.88 -10.54 -10.13
N ALA A 110 0.65 -9.49 -10.92
CA ALA A 110 1.73 -8.69 -11.54
C ALA A 110 1.94 -7.36 -10.79
N ALA A 111 3.18 -6.89 -10.73
CA ALA A 111 3.50 -5.57 -10.19
C ALA A 111 4.44 -4.80 -11.12
N THR A 112 4.19 -3.49 -11.26
CA THR A 112 5.08 -2.58 -11.99
C THR A 112 5.27 -1.32 -11.15
N VAL A 113 6.50 -1.05 -10.76
CA VAL A 113 6.91 0.22 -10.14
C VAL A 113 7.94 0.84 -11.05
N GLU A 114 7.58 1.93 -11.72
CA GLU A 114 8.39 2.50 -12.79
C GLU A 114 8.47 4.02 -12.69
N SER A 115 9.66 4.58 -12.94
CA SER A 115 9.88 6.03 -13.04
C SER A 115 9.25 6.81 -11.87
N SER A 116 9.44 6.31 -10.65
CA SER A 116 8.79 6.82 -9.43
C SER A 116 9.79 7.14 -8.32
N ARG A 117 9.37 7.99 -7.37
CA ARG A 117 10.12 8.29 -6.14
C ARG A 117 9.42 7.62 -4.95
N ILE A 118 10.10 6.67 -4.32
CA ILE A 118 9.60 5.93 -3.16
C ILE A 118 10.49 6.28 -1.98
N LYS A 119 9.92 6.88 -0.92
CA LYS A 119 10.73 7.37 0.20
C LYS A 119 11.25 6.24 1.08
N ALA A 120 10.46 5.18 1.25
CA ALA A 120 10.86 3.98 1.98
C ALA A 120 11.14 2.83 1.00
N ASP A 121 10.49 1.68 1.16
CA ASP A 121 10.86 0.46 0.44
C ASP A 121 9.95 0.15 -0.76
N ILE A 122 10.49 -0.65 -1.68
CA ILE A 122 9.67 -1.45 -2.61
C ILE A 122 9.77 -2.91 -2.15
N GLN A 123 8.64 -3.52 -1.81
CA GLN A 123 8.57 -4.92 -1.36
C GLN A 123 7.63 -5.72 -2.26
N LEU A 124 8.19 -6.68 -3.01
CA LEU A 124 7.44 -7.58 -3.88
C LEU A 124 7.65 -9.01 -3.40
N ASP A 125 6.63 -9.59 -2.77
CA ASP A 125 6.73 -10.87 -2.09
C ASP A 125 5.69 -11.89 -2.60
N ALA A 126 6.14 -13.11 -2.89
CA ALA A 126 5.29 -14.24 -3.25
C ALA A 126 4.29 -13.99 -4.41
N ASN A 127 4.65 -13.17 -5.40
CA ASN A 127 3.79 -12.86 -6.54
C ASN A 127 3.91 -13.89 -7.66
N GLY A 128 2.78 -14.17 -8.32
CA GLY A 128 2.67 -15.24 -9.31
C GLY A 128 2.96 -14.84 -10.76
N ARG A 129 3.00 -13.55 -11.10
CA ARG A 129 3.20 -13.07 -12.49
C ARG A 129 4.39 -12.12 -12.59
N TYR A 130 4.74 -11.76 -13.82
CA TYR A 130 5.91 -10.94 -14.11
C TYR A 130 5.92 -9.60 -13.35
N LEU A 131 7.09 -9.27 -12.82
CA LEU A 131 7.33 -8.06 -12.04
C LEU A 131 8.32 -7.13 -12.75
N LYS A 132 8.12 -5.82 -12.57
CA LYS A 132 9.02 -4.80 -13.10
C LYS A 132 9.28 -3.72 -12.05
N VAL A 133 10.55 -3.46 -11.76
CA VAL A 133 10.99 -2.38 -10.87
C VAL A 133 12.08 -1.58 -11.59
N ASN A 134 11.67 -0.52 -12.29
CA ASN A 134 12.56 0.18 -13.23
C ASN A 134 12.62 1.70 -13.03
N GLY A 135 13.82 2.27 -13.07
CA GLY A 135 13.98 3.73 -13.14
C GLY A 135 13.52 4.48 -11.89
N ASN A 136 13.52 3.83 -10.72
CA ASN A 136 13.03 4.44 -9.48
C ASN A 136 14.16 5.08 -8.66
N ARG A 137 13.79 6.05 -7.82
CA ARG A 137 14.60 6.50 -6.68
C ARG A 137 13.96 5.97 -5.41
N VAL A 138 14.68 5.17 -4.64
CA VAL A 138 14.19 4.46 -3.47
C VAL A 138 15.04 4.84 -2.28
N GLY A 139 14.45 5.51 -1.29
CA GLY A 139 15.17 5.95 -0.08
C GLY A 139 15.41 4.82 0.93
N GLY A 140 14.67 3.73 0.81
CA GLY A 140 14.91 2.48 1.54
C GLY A 140 15.51 1.40 0.64
N SER A 141 15.03 0.18 0.82
CA SER A 141 15.49 -1.01 0.10
C SER A 141 14.51 -1.46 -0.99
N ILE A 142 15.02 -2.21 -1.96
CA ILE A 142 14.21 -3.00 -2.89
C ILE A 142 14.33 -4.47 -2.47
N GLN A 143 13.21 -5.08 -2.07
CA GLN A 143 13.12 -6.47 -1.63
C GLN A 143 12.20 -7.24 -2.59
N VAL A 144 12.75 -8.21 -3.31
CA VAL A 144 12.02 -9.04 -4.28
C VAL A 144 12.19 -10.50 -3.88
N VAL A 145 11.17 -11.09 -3.25
CA VAL A 145 11.28 -12.38 -2.57
C VAL A 145 10.21 -13.37 -3.02
N GLY A 146 10.59 -14.62 -3.29
CA GLY A 146 9.66 -15.74 -3.50
C GLY A 146 8.73 -15.63 -4.72
N ASN A 147 9.05 -14.78 -5.70
CA ASN A 147 8.16 -14.53 -6.84
C ASN A 147 8.35 -15.60 -7.95
N ARG A 148 7.24 -15.99 -8.60
CA ARG A 148 7.19 -17.14 -9.53
C ARG A 148 7.02 -16.79 -11.01
N GLY A 149 6.78 -15.52 -11.33
CA GLY A 149 6.52 -15.06 -12.70
C GLY A 149 7.71 -14.40 -13.41
N GLY A 150 8.89 -14.41 -12.78
CA GLY A 150 10.06 -13.64 -13.21
C GLY A 150 9.98 -12.17 -12.83
N ALA A 151 11.14 -11.52 -12.74
CA ALA A 151 11.24 -10.11 -12.37
C ALA A 151 12.36 -9.42 -13.15
N GLU A 152 12.13 -8.17 -13.54
CA GLU A 152 13.16 -7.27 -14.08
C GLU A 152 13.37 -6.09 -13.13
N ILE A 153 14.64 -5.84 -12.81
CA ILE A 153 15.05 -4.76 -11.90
C ILE A 153 16.17 -3.96 -12.56
N ARG A 154 15.85 -2.79 -13.13
CA ARG A 154 16.82 -2.00 -13.91
C ARG A 154 16.83 -0.53 -13.56
N ARG A 155 18.01 0.09 -13.63
CA ARG A 155 18.19 1.55 -13.55
C ARG A 155 17.58 2.20 -12.31
N ASN A 156 17.56 1.50 -11.17
CA ASN A 156 17.12 2.09 -9.91
C ASN A 156 18.31 2.74 -9.19
N ARG A 157 18.04 3.82 -8.45
CA ARG A 157 18.93 4.36 -7.41
C ARG A 157 18.32 4.02 -6.06
N VAL A 158 19.06 3.29 -5.23
CA VAL A 158 18.59 2.72 -3.97
C VAL A 158 19.56 3.13 -2.87
N ASP A 159 19.05 3.84 -1.86
CA ASP A 159 19.87 4.33 -0.74
C ASP A 159 20.10 3.18 0.28
N GLY A 160 19.19 2.19 0.34
CA GLY A 160 19.34 0.95 1.11
C GLY A 160 19.89 -0.22 0.30
N ASN A 161 19.37 -1.42 0.55
CA ASN A 161 19.81 -2.66 -0.09
C ASN A 161 18.96 -3.03 -1.31
N LEU A 162 19.53 -3.84 -2.20
CA LEU A 162 18.82 -4.55 -3.25
C LEU A 162 18.90 -6.05 -2.96
N GLN A 163 17.78 -6.64 -2.51
CA GLN A 163 17.72 -8.01 -2.01
C GLN A 163 16.77 -8.86 -2.87
N CYS A 164 17.29 -9.97 -3.40
CA CYS A 164 16.51 -10.85 -4.27
C CYS A 164 16.67 -12.31 -3.88
N LYS A 165 15.66 -12.87 -3.22
CA LYS A 165 15.73 -14.21 -2.63
C LYS A 165 14.62 -15.11 -3.17
N GLU A 166 14.92 -16.37 -3.43
CA GLU A 166 13.92 -17.42 -3.74
C GLU A 166 13.00 -17.15 -4.95
N ASN A 167 13.35 -16.21 -5.84
CA ASN A 167 12.57 -15.97 -7.05
C ASN A 167 12.86 -17.04 -8.10
N ARG A 168 11.82 -17.48 -8.82
CA ARG A 168 11.92 -18.46 -9.91
C ARG A 168 11.09 -18.00 -11.11
N PRO A 169 11.69 -17.74 -12.28
CA PRO A 169 13.13 -17.66 -12.52
C PRO A 169 13.81 -16.57 -11.68
N ALA A 170 15.14 -16.66 -11.55
CA ALA A 170 15.93 -15.61 -10.90
C ALA A 170 15.71 -14.26 -11.62
N PRO A 171 15.73 -13.12 -10.91
CA PRO A 171 15.46 -11.84 -11.54
C PRO A 171 16.57 -11.46 -12.54
N THR A 172 16.19 -10.75 -13.59
CA THR A 172 17.13 -10.11 -14.50
C THR A 172 17.26 -8.63 -14.15
N GLY A 173 18.37 -8.00 -14.56
CA GLY A 173 18.56 -6.59 -14.22
C GLY A 173 19.79 -5.95 -14.83
N GLY A 174 20.07 -4.73 -14.38
CA GLY A 174 21.22 -3.96 -14.82
C GLY A 174 21.10 -2.46 -14.56
N GLY A 175 22.24 -1.84 -14.26
CA GLY A 175 22.35 -0.41 -14.06
C GLY A 175 21.75 0.07 -12.73
N ASN A 176 21.64 -0.78 -11.72
CA ASN A 176 21.20 -0.35 -10.40
C ASN A 176 22.37 0.24 -9.61
N ILE A 177 22.18 1.46 -9.11
CA ILE A 177 23.08 2.14 -8.20
C ILE A 177 22.52 1.92 -6.81
N VAL A 178 23.27 1.24 -5.95
CA VAL A 178 22.83 0.81 -4.62
C VAL A 178 23.91 1.25 -3.65
N ASP A 179 23.55 2.07 -2.67
CA ASP A 179 24.48 2.58 -1.66
C ASP A 179 24.75 1.52 -0.57
N GLY A 180 23.75 0.67 -0.28
CA GLY A 180 23.93 -0.56 0.50
C GLY A 180 24.41 -1.75 -0.34
N ASN A 181 23.96 -2.95 0.01
CA ASN A 181 24.39 -4.20 -0.63
C ASN A 181 23.44 -4.67 -1.73
N LYS A 182 24.02 -5.34 -2.73
CA LYS A 182 23.27 -6.19 -3.68
C LYS A 182 23.41 -7.64 -3.23
N GLU A 183 22.29 -8.30 -2.94
CA GLU A 183 22.28 -9.60 -2.26
C GLU A 183 21.69 -10.71 -3.14
N ASP A 184 22.11 -11.94 -2.84
CA ASP A 184 21.56 -13.17 -3.41
C ASP A 184 21.49 -13.21 -4.94
N GLN A 185 20.27 -13.27 -5.51
CA GLN A 185 20.05 -13.45 -6.94
C GLN A 185 20.33 -12.18 -7.74
N CYS A 186 20.36 -11.01 -7.10
CA CYS A 186 20.68 -9.73 -7.73
C CYS A 186 22.05 -9.18 -7.37
N ARG A 187 22.92 -9.96 -6.71
CA ARG A 187 24.28 -9.55 -6.35
C ARG A 187 25.17 -9.04 -7.50
N ARG A 188 24.76 -9.27 -8.76
CA ARG A 188 25.54 -8.96 -9.97
C ARG A 188 25.04 -7.75 -10.78
N PHE A 189 23.93 -7.08 -10.42
CA PHE A 189 23.33 -6.03 -11.30
C PHE A 189 22.63 -4.87 -10.60
#